data_AF-A0A8T1GYU4-F1
#
_entry.id   AF-A0A8T1GYU4-F1
#
_cell.length_a   1.000
_cell.length_b   1.000
_cell.length_c   1.000
_cell.angle_alpha   90.00
_cell.angle_beta   90.00
_cell.angle_gamma   90.00
#
_symmetry.space_group_name_H-M   'P 1'
#
loop_
_entity.id
_entity.type
_entity.pdbx_description
1 polymer ?
#
loop_
_entity_poly.entity_id
_entity_poly.type
_entity_poly.pdbx_seq_one_letter_code
_entity_poly.pdbx_strand_id
1 'polypeptide(L)'
;MDLSLEQIQEMLRDYVPSDVYTVDETGLFFRASPNNAPSHVLGCVALSNVRVVMFAPHLGMKVQPMRGGILTAFKGKYRLKHLTLAIDHLEDGLSDVYHVTQIQAMSWSVDAWQQTSKETIVNAWKPLGITAPFSLDSSAGELALGE
;
A
#
# COMPACT_ATOMS: atom_id res chain seq x y z
N MET A 1 -12.37 -7.53 22.58
CA MET A 1 -11.23 -6.96 23.32
C MET A 1 -10.17 -6.74 22.26
N ASP A 2 -9.80 -5.49 22.00
CA ASP A 2 -8.85 -5.21 20.92
C ASP A 2 -7.45 -5.65 21.35
N LEU A 3 -6.71 -6.30 20.44
CA LEU A 3 -5.33 -6.70 20.70
C LEU A 3 -4.43 -5.46 20.76
N SER A 4 -3.50 -5.44 21.71
CA SER A 4 -2.42 -4.44 21.74
C SER A 4 -1.38 -4.71 20.65
N LEU A 5 -0.54 -3.72 20.34
CA LEU A 5 0.55 -3.89 19.38
C LEU A 5 1.49 -5.04 19.77
N GLU A 6 1.80 -5.15 21.05
CA GLU A 6 2.70 -6.18 21.61
C GLU A 6 2.11 -7.57 21.42
N GLN A 7 0.80 -7.72 21.64
CA GLN A 7 0.09 -8.98 21.42
C GLN A 7 0.07 -9.37 19.95
N ILE A 8 -0.07 -8.40 19.05
CA ILE A 8 -0.01 -8.62 17.60
C ILE A 8 1.39 -9.07 17.21
N GLN A 9 2.42 -8.36 17.65
CA GLN A 9 3.82 -8.73 17.39
C GLN A 9 4.15 -10.13 17.89
N GLU A 10 3.68 -10.50 19.08
CA GLU A 10 3.90 -11.84 19.64
C GLU A 10 3.22 -12.92 18.79
N MET A 11 1.96 -12.70 18.41
CA MET A 11 1.23 -13.61 17.52
C MET A 11 1.91 -13.74 16.15
N LEU A 12 2.49 -12.65 15.62
CA LEU A 12 3.16 -12.68 14.32
C LEU A 12 4.45 -13.53 14.33
N ARG A 13 5.05 -13.81 15.50
CA ARG A 13 6.23 -14.68 15.60
C ARG A 13 5.95 -16.13 15.18
N ASP A 14 4.70 -16.56 15.25
CA ASP A 14 4.28 -17.91 14.84
C ASP A 14 4.24 -18.09 13.31
N TYR A 15 4.42 -17.00 12.54
CA TYR A 15 4.34 -17.00 11.09
C TYR A 15 5.66 -16.57 10.46
N VAL A 16 5.97 -17.13 9.30
CA VAL A 16 7.05 -16.60 8.46
C VAL A 16 6.61 -15.27 7.83
N PRO A 17 7.52 -14.29 7.63
CA PRO A 17 7.17 -12.99 7.05
C PRO A 17 6.40 -13.05 5.71
N SER A 18 6.66 -14.08 4.89
CA SER A 18 5.96 -14.29 3.61
C SER A 18 4.48 -14.67 3.75
N ASP A 19 4.07 -15.14 4.93
CA ASP A 19 2.69 -15.54 5.21
C ASP A 19 1.91 -14.45 5.96
N VAL A 20 2.53 -13.28 6.17
CA VAL A 20 1.88 -12.15 6.81
C VAL A 20 1.44 -11.13 5.76
N TYR A 21 0.13 -10.92 5.70
CA TYR A 21 -0.49 -10.01 4.76
C TYR A 21 -1.26 -8.94 5.54
N THR A 22 -1.17 -7.70 5.07
CA THR A 22 -2.08 -6.64 5.52
C THR A 22 -3.03 -6.28 4.41
N VAL A 23 -4.32 -6.25 4.74
CA VAL A 23 -5.35 -5.76 3.84
C VAL A 23 -5.86 -4.45 4.42
N ASP A 24 -5.79 -3.41 3.60
CA ASP A 24 -6.49 -2.15 3.84
C ASP A 24 -7.41 -1.95 2.63
N GLU A 25 -8.66 -1.52 2.89
CA GLU A 25 -9.72 -1.40 1.88
C GLU A 25 -10.07 -2.74 1.16
N THR A 26 -10.95 -3.58 1.73
CA THR A 26 -11.79 -4.38 0.83
C THR A 26 -12.85 -3.44 0.24
N GLY A 27 -12.80 -3.21 -1.07
CA GLY A 27 -13.75 -2.34 -1.74
C GLY A 27 -15.16 -2.93 -1.73
N LEU A 28 -16.16 -2.15 -1.33
CA LEU A 28 -17.13 -1.49 -2.22
C LEU A 28 -18.21 -0.79 -1.39
N PHE A 29 -18.38 0.52 -1.63
CA PHE A 29 -19.47 1.39 -1.14
C PHE A 29 -19.55 1.69 0.38
N PHE A 30 -19.51 2.99 0.68
CA PHE A 30 -19.75 3.69 1.95
C PHE A 30 -18.63 3.67 3.01
N ARG A 31 -18.07 4.88 3.24
CA ARG A 31 -17.53 5.49 4.49
C ARG A 31 -17.56 4.68 5.80
N ALA A 32 -17.04 3.45 5.82
CA ALA A 32 -16.96 2.62 7.02
C ALA A 32 -15.51 2.26 7.32
N SER A 33 -15.13 2.35 8.59
CA SER A 33 -13.91 1.73 9.14
C SER A 33 -13.92 0.23 8.83
N PRO A 34 -12.76 -0.45 8.68
CA PRO A 34 -12.66 -1.90 8.50
C PRO A 34 -13.50 -2.72 9.49
N ASN A 35 -13.80 -2.16 10.67
CA ASN A 35 -14.61 -2.82 11.69
C ASN A 35 -16.12 -2.82 11.39
N ASN A 36 -16.56 -2.16 10.30
CA ASN A 36 -17.97 -1.97 9.98
C ASN A 36 -18.28 -2.01 8.48
N ALA A 37 -17.35 -2.50 7.64
CA ALA A 37 -17.63 -2.77 6.24
C ALA A 37 -18.41 -4.09 6.11
N PRO A 38 -19.57 -4.12 5.44
CA PRO A 38 -20.39 -5.35 5.29
C PRO A 38 -19.63 -6.49 4.60
N SER A 39 -18.64 -6.17 3.76
CA SER A 39 -17.74 -7.12 3.09
C SER A 39 -16.77 -7.84 4.04
N HIS A 40 -16.55 -7.31 5.24
CA HIS A 40 -15.64 -7.91 6.24
C HIS A 40 -16.35 -8.84 7.24
N VAL A 41 -17.66 -9.05 7.08
CA VAL A 41 -18.43 -9.93 7.98
C VAL A 41 -18.08 -11.38 7.67
N LEU A 42 -17.06 -11.91 8.35
CA LEU A 42 -16.63 -13.31 8.30
C LEU A 42 -17.63 -14.28 8.96
N GLY A 43 -18.78 -13.80 9.44
CA GLY A 43 -19.75 -14.57 10.23
C GLY A 43 -20.31 -15.81 9.53
N CYS A 44 -20.08 -15.99 8.24
CA CYS A 44 -20.53 -17.15 7.45
C CYS A 44 -19.41 -17.98 6.81
N VAL A 45 -18.13 -17.69 7.08
CA VAL A 45 -16.99 -18.40 6.44
C VAL A 45 -16.04 -18.95 7.50
N ALA A 46 -15.98 -20.28 7.62
CA ALA A 46 -14.96 -20.96 8.41
C ALA A 46 -13.65 -20.99 7.62
N LEU A 47 -12.61 -20.34 8.14
CA LEU A 47 -11.27 -20.33 7.55
C LEU A 47 -10.43 -21.43 8.22
N SER A 48 -9.81 -22.32 7.42
CA SER A 48 -8.96 -23.41 7.93
C SER A 48 -7.47 -23.06 7.96
N ASN A 49 -7.03 -22.18 7.05
CA ASN A 49 -5.61 -21.90 6.80
C ASN A 49 -5.24 -20.42 6.98
N VAL A 50 -6.22 -19.56 7.29
CA VAL A 50 -6.03 -18.12 7.39
C VAL A 50 -6.61 -17.63 8.71
N ARG A 51 -5.78 -16.90 9.47
CA ARG A 51 -6.20 -16.17 10.67
C ARG A 51 -6.40 -14.71 10.30
N VAL A 52 -7.64 -14.22 10.42
CA VAL A 52 -7.93 -12.79 10.24
C VAL A 52 -7.97 -12.12 11.60
N VAL A 53 -7.24 -11.02 11.74
CA VAL A 53 -7.19 -10.23 12.96
C VAL A 53 -7.66 -8.81 12.66
N MET A 54 -8.70 -8.39 13.37
CA MET A 54 -9.22 -7.02 13.32
C MET A 54 -8.50 -6.18 14.38
N PHE A 55 -8.16 -4.94 14.03
CA PHE A 55 -7.38 -4.05 14.90
C PHE A 55 -8.22 -2.87 15.40
N ALA A 56 -7.82 -2.31 16.54
CA ALA A 56 -8.40 -1.07 17.02
C ALA A 56 -8.05 0.09 16.06
N PRO A 57 -8.97 1.04 15.80
CA PRO A 57 -8.74 2.17 14.90
C PRO A 57 -7.50 3.02 15.26
N HIS A 58 -7.16 3.11 16.56
CA HIS A 58 -6.05 3.92 17.05
C HIS A 58 -4.66 3.31 16.77
N LEU A 59 -4.57 2.02 16.43
CA LEU A 59 -3.31 1.35 16.09
C LEU A 59 -2.89 1.55 14.63
N GLY A 60 -3.76 2.14 13.80
CA GLY A 60 -3.69 2.12 12.34
C GLY A 60 -2.29 2.25 11.74
N MET A 61 -1.55 3.33 12.01
CA MET A 61 -0.22 3.55 11.39
C MET A 61 0.84 2.52 11.82
N LYS A 62 0.71 1.91 13.01
CA LYS A 62 1.67 0.93 13.52
C LYS A 62 1.39 -0.48 13.00
N VAL A 63 0.14 -0.78 12.66
CA VAL A 63 -0.29 -2.13 12.24
C VAL A 63 -0.69 -2.23 10.76
N GLN A 64 -0.81 -1.09 10.06
CA GLN A 64 -1.13 -1.02 8.63
C GLN A 64 0.07 -0.45 7.84
N PRO A 65 0.96 -1.30 7.28
CA PRO A 65 2.13 -0.89 6.49
C PRO A 65 1.77 0.05 5.33
N MET A 66 0.60 -0.12 4.71
CA MET A 66 0.11 0.82 3.68
C MET A 66 0.10 2.27 4.20
N ARG A 67 -0.33 2.47 5.44
CA ARG A 67 -0.34 3.78 6.12
C ARG A 67 1.00 4.10 6.80
N GLY A 68 1.90 3.14 6.90
CA GLY A 68 3.27 3.27 7.42
C GLY A 68 4.27 3.93 6.48
N GLY A 69 3.81 4.50 5.35
CA GLY A 69 4.64 5.30 4.43
C GLY A 69 4.49 4.90 2.96
N ILE A 70 4.07 3.67 2.68
CA ILE A 70 3.88 3.15 1.31
C ILE A 70 2.90 4.03 0.53
N LEU A 71 1.72 4.30 1.10
CA LEU A 71 0.68 5.11 0.45
C LEU A 71 1.14 6.54 0.19
N THR A 72 1.90 7.13 1.11
CA THR A 72 2.46 8.48 0.95
C THR A 72 3.47 8.53 -0.19
N ALA A 73 4.39 7.55 -0.25
CA ALA A 73 5.37 7.45 -1.33
C ALA A 73 4.68 7.26 -2.68
N PHE A 74 3.76 6.29 -2.76
CA PHE A 74 2.97 6.01 -3.96
C PHE A 74 2.18 7.23 -4.43
N LYS A 75 1.36 7.84 -3.54
CA LYS A 75 0.52 9.00 -3.89
C LYS A 75 1.37 10.21 -4.26
N GLY A 76 2.56 10.37 -3.67
CA GLY A 76 3.51 11.41 -4.05
C GLY A 76 3.94 11.26 -5.52
N LYS A 77 4.31 10.04 -5.95
CA LYS A 77 4.71 9.77 -7.34
C LYS A 77 3.55 9.94 -8.32
N TYR A 78 2.36 9.44 -7.97
CA TYR A 78 1.17 9.64 -8.79
C TYR A 78 0.82 11.13 -8.92
N ARG A 79 0.85 11.88 -7.80
CA ARG A 79 0.54 13.31 -7.79
C ARG A 79 1.51 14.12 -8.62
N LEU A 80 2.80 13.75 -8.64
CA LEU A 80 3.79 14.40 -9.50
C LEU A 80 3.38 14.29 -10.98
N LYS A 81 3.06 13.08 -11.45
CA LYS A 81 2.59 12.86 -12.85
C LYS A 81 1.36 13.69 -13.17
N HIS A 82 0.41 13.74 -12.25
CA HIS A 82 -0.82 14.51 -12.41
C HIS A 82 -0.57 16.03 -12.47
N LEU A 83 0.42 16.55 -11.75
CA LEU A 83 0.80 17.96 -11.80
C LEU A 83 1.58 18.28 -13.07
N THR A 84 2.47 17.40 -13.51
CA THR A 84 3.18 17.54 -14.79
C THR A 84 2.20 17.63 -15.95
N LEU A 85 1.25 16.69 -16.05
CA LEU A 85 0.22 16.72 -17.09
C LEU A 85 -0.58 18.02 -17.08
N ALA A 86 -0.92 18.53 -15.89
CA ALA A 86 -1.70 19.76 -15.77
C ALA A 86 -0.94 21.00 -16.22
N ILE A 87 0.39 21.01 -16.06
CA ILE A 87 1.26 22.07 -16.60
C ILE A 87 1.26 21.97 -18.13
N ASP A 88 1.49 20.78 -18.68
CA ASP A 88 1.51 20.55 -20.14
C ASP A 88 0.17 20.98 -20.78
N HIS A 89 -0.96 20.57 -20.20
CA HIS A 89 -2.28 20.97 -20.68
C HIS A 89 -2.54 22.48 -20.59
N LEU A 90 -2.00 23.14 -19.57
CA LEU A 90 -2.13 24.59 -19.41
C LEU A 90 -1.31 25.33 -20.49
N GLU A 91 -0.12 24.83 -20.80
CA GLU A 91 0.75 25.36 -21.88
C GLU A 91 0.11 25.15 -23.26
N ASP A 92 -0.58 24.03 -23.46
CA ASP A 92 -1.37 23.73 -24.68
C ASP A 92 -2.69 24.52 -24.77
N GLY A 93 -3.04 25.30 -23.74
CA GLY A 93 -4.25 26.12 -23.71
C GLY A 93 -5.55 25.32 -23.53
N LEU A 94 -5.47 24.10 -22.99
CA LEU A 94 -6.63 23.27 -22.70
C LEU A 94 -7.41 23.81 -21.49
N SER A 95 -8.74 23.77 -21.57
CA SER A 95 -9.61 24.22 -20.48
C SER A 95 -9.70 23.22 -19.32
N ASP A 96 -9.60 21.92 -19.61
CA ASP A 96 -9.61 20.84 -18.60
C ASP A 96 -8.20 20.31 -18.36
N VAL A 97 -7.41 21.08 -17.61
CA VAL A 97 -6.00 20.75 -17.34
C VAL A 97 -5.82 19.48 -16.51
N TYR A 98 -6.85 19.03 -15.79
CA TYR A 98 -6.78 17.85 -14.93
C TYR A 98 -7.44 16.60 -15.55
N HIS A 99 -7.79 16.65 -16.83
CA HIS A 99 -8.34 15.50 -17.52
C HIS A 99 -7.36 14.32 -17.52
N VAL A 100 -7.78 13.19 -16.94
CA VAL A 100 -7.01 11.94 -16.93
C VAL A 100 -7.91 10.78 -17.32
N THR A 101 -7.50 10.00 -18.32
CA THR A 101 -8.25 8.80 -18.74
C THR A 101 -8.01 7.63 -17.80
N GLN A 102 -8.92 6.64 -17.79
CA GLN A 102 -8.75 5.45 -16.94
C GLN A 102 -7.46 4.68 -17.26
N ILE A 103 -7.13 4.51 -18.54
CA ILE A 103 -5.91 3.81 -18.98
C ILE A 103 -4.66 4.56 -18.51
N GLN A 104 -4.67 5.89 -18.61
CA GLN A 104 -3.57 6.73 -18.10
C GLN A 104 -3.42 6.60 -16.58
N ALA A 105 -4.52 6.66 -15.83
CA ALA A 105 -4.51 6.47 -14.38
C ALA A 105 -3.98 5.08 -13.96
N MET A 106 -4.35 4.03 -14.70
CA MET A 106 -3.84 2.67 -14.47
C MET A 106 -2.35 2.59 -14.75
N SER A 107 -1.89 3.12 -15.88
CA SER A 107 -0.46 3.18 -16.23
C SER A 107 0.34 3.94 -15.17
N TRP A 108 -0.15 5.09 -14.73
CA TRP A 108 0.51 5.88 -13.69
C TRP A 108 0.54 5.18 -12.34
N SER A 109 -0.46 4.37 -12.03
CA SER A 109 -0.48 3.55 -10.81
C SER A 109 0.61 2.48 -10.86
N VAL A 110 0.81 1.81 -12.00
CA VAL A 110 1.90 0.85 -12.18
C VAL A 110 3.25 1.54 -12.01
N ASP A 111 3.46 2.68 -12.68
CA ASP A 111 4.70 3.45 -12.59
C ASP A 111 4.99 3.92 -11.15
N ALA A 112 3.97 4.47 -10.47
CA ALA A 112 4.09 4.96 -9.11
C ALA A 112 4.45 3.83 -8.12
N TRP A 113 3.92 2.62 -8.35
CA TRP A 113 4.28 1.44 -7.58
C TRP A 113 5.72 1.03 -7.83
N GLN A 114 6.15 0.94 -9.09
CA GLN A 114 7.54 0.59 -9.44
C GLN A 114 8.57 1.61 -8.91
N GLN A 115 8.19 2.88 -8.79
CA GLN A 115 9.02 3.94 -8.22
C GLN A 115 8.97 4.02 -6.68
N THR A 116 8.07 3.27 -6.04
CA THR A 116 8.04 3.18 -4.58
C THR A 116 9.18 2.28 -4.15
N SER A 117 10.09 2.81 -3.34
CA SER A 117 11.34 2.11 -3.03
C SER A 117 11.08 0.88 -2.15
N LYS A 118 11.90 -0.16 -2.34
CA LYS A 118 11.83 -1.39 -1.53
C LYS A 118 12.08 -1.08 -0.05
N GLU A 119 12.95 -0.11 0.23
CA GLU A 119 13.26 0.35 1.59
C GLU A 119 12.03 0.98 2.26
N THR A 120 11.24 1.79 1.53
CA THR A 120 9.98 2.32 2.05
C THR A 120 9.03 1.19 2.45
N ILE A 121 8.93 0.16 1.62
CA ILE A 121 8.09 -1.01 1.90
C ILE A 121 8.61 -1.70 3.16
N VAL A 122 9.88 -2.10 3.21
CA VAL A 122 10.48 -2.79 4.38
C VAL A 122 10.35 -1.97 5.66
N ASN A 123 10.60 -0.65 5.60
CA ASN A 123 10.50 0.23 6.76
C ASN A 123 9.07 0.31 7.31
N ALA A 124 8.06 0.25 6.45
CA ALA A 124 6.66 0.29 6.87
C ALA A 124 6.22 -0.94 7.67
N TRP A 125 6.94 -2.07 7.53
CA TRP A 125 6.69 -3.31 8.26
C TRP A 125 7.43 -3.42 9.60
N LYS A 126 8.48 -2.60 9.81
CA LYS A 126 9.28 -2.62 11.05
C LYS A 126 8.46 -2.44 12.34
N PRO A 127 7.43 -1.58 12.40
CA PRO A 127 6.59 -1.46 13.60
C PRO A 127 5.84 -2.73 13.99
N LEU A 128 5.62 -3.66 13.05
CA LEU A 128 5.05 -4.99 13.32
C LEU A 128 6.09 -6.03 13.72
N GLY A 129 7.36 -5.66 13.84
CA GLY A 129 8.46 -6.58 14.14
C GLY A 129 8.91 -7.42 12.95
N ILE A 130 8.40 -7.14 11.75
CA ILE A 130 8.75 -7.89 10.55
C ILE A 130 9.95 -7.23 9.87
N THR A 131 11.08 -7.93 9.90
CA THR A 131 12.31 -7.53 9.23
C THR A 131 12.66 -8.59 8.18
N ALA A 132 12.64 -8.20 6.91
CA ALA A 132 13.15 -9.04 5.84
C ALA A 132 14.63 -8.71 5.59
N PRO A 133 15.54 -9.70 5.59
CA PRO A 133 16.89 -9.51 5.07
C PRO A 133 16.79 -9.38 3.54
N PHE A 134 16.60 -8.15 3.06
CA PHE A 134 16.74 -7.88 1.63
C PHE A 134 18.22 -7.69 1.31
N SER A 135 18.80 -8.64 0.57
CA SER A 135 20.02 -8.38 -0.19
C SER A 135 19.68 -7.37 -1.28
N LEU A 136 20.26 -6.17 -1.19
CA LEU A 136 20.23 -5.20 -2.27
C LEU A 136 21.14 -5.72 -3.38
N ASP A 137 20.60 -6.54 -4.28
CA ASP A 137 21.30 -6.82 -5.54
C ASP A 137 21.31 -5.52 -6.35
N SER A 138 22.44 -4.83 -6.29
CA SER A 138 22.71 -3.53 -6.90
C SER A 138 22.80 -3.57 -8.45
N SER A 139 22.32 -4.62 -9.11
CA SER A 139 22.56 -4.85 -10.54
C SER A 139 21.39 -4.48 -11.46
N ALA A 140 20.32 -3.84 -10.98
CA ALA A 140 19.21 -3.39 -11.81
C ALA A 140 19.33 -1.90 -12.13
N GLY A 141 20.32 -1.52 -12.94
CA GLY A 141 20.54 -0.12 -13.32
C GLY A 141 21.39 0.12 -14.57
N GLU A 142 21.66 -0.90 -15.38
CA GLU A 142 22.44 -0.73 -16.61
C GLU A 142 21.77 -1.49 -17.76
N LEU A 143 20.58 -1.01 -18.15
CA LEU A 143 20.07 -1.27 -19.50
C LEU A 143 20.54 -0.11 -20.37
N ALA A 144 21.57 -0.44 -21.14
CA ALA A 144 22.21 0.39 -22.13
C ALA A 144 21.21 1.13 -23.03
N LEU A 145 21.35 2.44 -23.08
CA LEU A 145 21.00 3.22 -24.26
C LEU A 145 22.03 2.86 -25.32
N GLY A 146 21.69 1.89 -26.17
CA GLY A 146 22.39 1.65 -27.42
C GLY A 146 21.96 2.71 -28.45
N GLU A 147 22.96 3.29 -29.10
CA GLU A 147 22.88 4.25 -30.21
C GLU A 147 22.08 3.71 -31.41
#